data_AF-A0A5C0B8F8-F1
#
_entry.id   AF-A0A5C0B8F8-F1
#
_cell.length_a   1.000
_cell.length_b   1.000
_cell.length_c   1.000
_cell.angle_alpha   90.00
_cell.angle_beta   90.00
_cell.angle_gamma   90.00
#
_symmetry.space_group_name_H-M   'P 1'
#
loop_
_entity.id
_entity.type
_entity.pdbx_description
1 polymer ?
#
loop_
_entity_poly.entity_id
_entity_poly.type
_entity_poly.pdbx_seq_one_letter_code
_entity_poly.pdbx_strand_id
1 'polypeptide(L)'
;MVEFLVDQQRIDPSVVDFMTRQLQMSSILDFANYFSKAYYEIGVREEIVAKVAPFNEDMSTPDAMLQTSRLRAAWIRAQSMDTWSPATSKTAKKEDQVAELKGEHFNGAHMQHKKQAHLLGMGWTSPAIAVANFDTLWETMVYKARNPEKFMDVSDVVVVDRPGYIARAMTINATKKRVEEHIYASERKGEMVYRIVDSKTKHETEDERVMLLKEDPLRLEFFHRHVSNGYRSFWHAPVEPVRRMIQEIVAHTAAAAGKSQDTIGLGFLSEEIKDVSHDALWRSMVESIREPGRFFPCSDLSIKECKGFVERTLTANGKTNVEHCFDSEETCEIVYRKVVNGEEAENEKVVALRKNP
;
A
#
# COMPACT_ATOMS: atom_id res chain seq x y z
N MET A 1 -16.97 9.83 -20.09
CA MET A 1 -17.20 8.91 -18.95
C MET A 1 -18.69 8.75 -18.65
N VAL A 2 -19.44 9.85 -18.45
CA VAL A 2 -20.89 9.78 -18.16
C VAL A 2 -21.67 9.00 -19.21
N GLU A 3 -21.50 9.32 -20.50
CA GLU A 3 -22.14 8.58 -21.61
C GLU A 3 -21.82 7.07 -21.58
N PHE A 4 -20.57 6.71 -21.31
CA PHE A 4 -20.16 5.31 -21.19
C PHE A 4 -20.87 4.61 -20.02
N LEU A 5 -20.85 5.20 -18.83
CA LEU A 5 -21.38 4.55 -17.63
C LEU A 5 -22.91 4.55 -17.59
N VAL A 6 -23.55 5.67 -17.92
CA VAL A 6 -25.02 5.81 -17.88
C VAL A 6 -25.65 5.17 -19.11
N ASP A 7 -25.25 5.59 -20.32
CA ASP A 7 -26.02 5.23 -21.51
C ASP A 7 -25.69 3.81 -22.00
N GLN A 8 -24.40 3.44 -21.95
CA GLN A 8 -23.96 2.13 -22.46
C GLN A 8 -24.01 1.03 -21.41
N GLN A 9 -23.63 1.34 -20.17
CA GLN A 9 -23.58 0.36 -19.07
C GLN A 9 -24.81 0.39 -18.15
N ARG A 10 -25.74 1.35 -18.37
CA ARG A 10 -26.99 1.49 -17.62
C ARG A 10 -26.78 1.65 -16.11
N ILE A 11 -25.68 2.27 -15.72
CA ILE A 11 -25.40 2.58 -14.31
C ILE A 11 -26.30 3.74 -13.89
N ASP A 12 -26.81 3.69 -12.66
CA ASP A 12 -27.67 4.74 -12.12
C ASP A 12 -26.96 6.11 -12.16
N PRO A 13 -27.61 7.18 -12.65
CA PRO A 13 -27.01 8.51 -12.72
C PRO A 13 -26.50 9.03 -11.36
N SER A 14 -27.15 8.70 -10.25
CA SER A 14 -26.71 9.11 -8.91
C SER A 14 -25.37 8.50 -8.52
N VAL A 15 -25.12 7.26 -8.95
CA VAL A 15 -23.85 6.55 -8.76
C VAL A 15 -22.74 7.20 -9.59
N VAL A 16 -23.05 7.57 -10.84
CA VAL A 16 -22.10 8.28 -11.71
C VAL A 16 -21.81 9.70 -11.21
N ASP A 17 -22.81 10.39 -10.66
CA ASP A 17 -22.64 11.71 -10.05
C ASP A 17 -21.71 11.64 -8.82
N PHE A 18 -21.88 10.64 -7.97
CA PHE A 18 -20.97 10.37 -6.87
C PHE A 18 -19.53 10.13 -7.35
N MET A 19 -19.32 9.29 -8.36
CA MET A 19 -17.98 9.00 -8.92
C MET A 19 -17.31 10.25 -9.50
N THR A 20 -18.07 11.07 -10.23
CA THR A 20 -17.53 12.29 -10.87
C THR A 20 -17.22 13.39 -9.86
N ARG A 21 -18.10 13.61 -8.88
CA ARG A 21 -17.98 14.74 -7.95
C ARG A 21 -17.17 14.40 -6.70
N GLN A 22 -17.46 13.27 -6.09
CA GLN A 22 -16.85 12.89 -4.81
C GLN A 22 -15.52 12.17 -5.03
N LEU A 23 -15.47 11.24 -5.98
CA LEU A 23 -14.25 10.49 -6.27
C LEU A 23 -13.35 11.18 -7.30
N GLN A 24 -13.83 12.27 -7.91
CA GLN A 24 -13.13 13.11 -8.89
C GLN A 24 -12.68 12.33 -10.14
N MET A 25 -13.43 11.30 -10.53
CA MET A 25 -13.18 10.60 -11.78
C MET A 25 -13.71 11.44 -12.94
N SER A 26 -12.84 11.88 -13.85
CA SER A 26 -13.21 12.77 -14.96
C SER A 26 -13.25 12.06 -16.31
N SER A 27 -12.53 10.95 -16.43
CA SER A 27 -12.35 10.20 -17.67
C SER A 27 -12.62 8.69 -17.48
N ILE A 28 -12.84 7.97 -18.58
CA ILE A 28 -12.97 6.50 -18.55
C ILE A 28 -11.68 5.87 -17.99
N LEU A 29 -10.53 6.50 -18.25
CA LEU A 29 -9.23 6.06 -17.75
C LEU A 29 -9.11 6.27 -16.23
N ASP A 30 -9.61 7.39 -15.69
CA ASP A 30 -9.65 7.59 -14.23
C ASP A 30 -10.49 6.49 -13.56
N PHE A 31 -11.64 6.15 -14.15
CA PHE A 31 -12.49 5.07 -13.67
C PHE A 31 -11.80 3.69 -13.76
N ALA A 32 -11.17 3.39 -14.90
CA ALA A 32 -10.46 2.12 -15.09
C ALA A 32 -9.35 1.95 -14.04
N ASN A 33 -8.62 3.02 -13.74
CA ASN A 33 -7.42 2.96 -12.92
C ASN A 33 -7.65 3.38 -11.45
N TYR A 34 -8.89 3.61 -11.02
CA TYR A 34 -9.19 4.07 -9.66
C TYR A 34 -8.95 3.01 -8.56
N PHE A 35 -9.25 1.76 -8.88
CA PHE A 35 -9.05 0.62 -7.98
C PHE A 35 -7.95 -0.26 -8.55
N SER A 36 -7.14 -0.85 -7.67
CA SER A 36 -6.34 -1.99 -8.08
C SER A 36 -7.22 -3.20 -8.39
N LYS A 37 -6.76 -4.11 -9.24
CA LYS A 37 -7.51 -5.33 -9.62
C LYS A 37 -7.93 -6.18 -8.42
N ALA A 38 -7.11 -6.22 -7.37
CA ALA A 38 -7.39 -6.99 -6.15
C ALA A 38 -8.50 -6.36 -5.29
N TYR A 39 -8.64 -5.03 -5.33
CA TYR A 39 -9.59 -4.28 -4.49
C TYR A 39 -10.87 -3.89 -5.23
N TYR A 40 -10.89 -4.04 -6.56
CA TYR A 40 -11.98 -3.57 -7.40
C TYR A 40 -13.36 -4.11 -6.98
N GLU A 41 -13.48 -5.42 -6.76
CA GLU A 41 -14.77 -6.06 -6.43
C GLU A 41 -15.38 -5.50 -5.14
N ILE A 42 -14.53 -5.35 -4.10
CA ILE A 42 -14.93 -4.79 -2.81
C ILE A 42 -15.19 -3.29 -2.95
N GLY A 43 -14.28 -2.56 -3.59
CA GLY A 43 -14.34 -1.11 -3.71
C GLY A 43 -15.56 -0.59 -4.47
N VAL A 44 -15.97 -1.26 -5.54
CA VAL A 44 -17.21 -0.90 -6.26
C VAL A 44 -18.43 -1.04 -5.37
N ARG A 45 -18.49 -2.14 -4.61
CA ARG A 45 -19.60 -2.44 -3.74
C ARG A 45 -19.64 -1.47 -2.56
N GLU A 46 -18.54 -1.38 -1.83
CA GLU A 46 -18.48 -0.75 -0.51
C GLU A 46 -18.11 0.74 -0.55
N GLU A 47 -17.34 1.17 -1.54
CA GLU A 47 -16.84 2.55 -1.64
C GLU A 47 -17.55 3.39 -2.70
N ILE A 48 -18.30 2.74 -3.61
CA ILE A 48 -19.15 3.44 -4.58
C ILE A 48 -20.62 3.20 -4.27
N VAL A 49 -21.14 2.00 -4.52
CA VAL A 49 -22.59 1.76 -4.49
C VAL A 49 -23.15 1.98 -3.07
N ALA A 50 -22.49 1.44 -2.04
CA ALA A 50 -22.89 1.60 -0.65
C ALA A 50 -22.78 3.06 -0.12
N LYS A 51 -22.28 4.00 -0.92
CA LYS A 51 -22.21 5.43 -0.55
C LYS A 51 -23.35 6.27 -1.15
N VAL A 52 -24.22 5.67 -1.94
CA VAL A 52 -25.24 6.39 -2.73
C VAL A 52 -26.64 5.90 -2.36
N ALA A 53 -27.54 6.84 -2.03
CA ALA A 53 -28.94 6.51 -1.77
C ALA A 53 -29.68 6.15 -3.08
N PRO A 54 -30.62 5.18 -3.05
CA PRO A 54 -31.08 4.41 -1.89
C PRO A 54 -30.23 3.17 -1.56
N PHE A 55 -29.18 2.87 -2.34
CA PHE A 55 -28.42 1.62 -2.22
C PHE A 55 -27.65 1.47 -0.90
N ASN A 56 -27.31 2.60 -0.26
CA ASN A 56 -26.62 2.64 1.03
C ASN A 56 -27.45 2.12 2.21
N GLU A 57 -28.78 1.98 2.08
CA GLU A 57 -29.65 1.48 3.15
C GLU A 57 -29.52 -0.05 3.31
N ASP A 58 -29.50 -0.78 2.20
CA ASP A 58 -29.36 -2.24 2.17
C ASP A 58 -28.72 -2.73 0.86
N MET A 59 -27.47 -3.18 0.97
CA MET A 59 -26.67 -3.70 -0.14
C MET A 59 -27.07 -5.12 -0.58
N SER A 60 -28.01 -5.78 0.10
CA SER A 60 -28.56 -7.08 -0.30
C SER A 60 -29.73 -6.96 -1.28
N THR A 61 -30.24 -5.74 -1.50
CA THR A 61 -31.35 -5.49 -2.42
C THR A 61 -30.98 -5.81 -3.88
N PRO A 62 -31.93 -6.29 -4.70
CA PRO A 62 -31.69 -6.58 -6.11
C PRO A 62 -31.12 -5.39 -6.90
N ASP A 63 -31.55 -4.17 -6.58
CA ASP A 63 -31.11 -2.96 -7.27
C ASP A 63 -29.66 -2.61 -6.92
N ALA A 64 -29.24 -2.70 -5.66
CA ALA A 64 -27.86 -2.50 -5.24
C ALA A 64 -26.91 -3.55 -5.85
N MET A 65 -27.34 -4.83 -5.87
CA MET A 65 -26.61 -5.92 -6.51
C MET A 65 -26.48 -5.72 -8.03
N LEU A 66 -27.54 -5.21 -8.66
CA LEU A 66 -27.55 -4.91 -10.09
C LEU A 66 -26.59 -3.78 -10.44
N GLN A 67 -26.56 -2.68 -9.67
CA GLN A 67 -25.61 -1.59 -9.89
C GLN A 67 -24.16 -2.05 -9.70
N THR A 68 -23.89 -2.85 -8.66
CA THR A 68 -22.58 -3.46 -8.43
C THR A 68 -22.15 -4.31 -9.64
N SER A 69 -23.05 -5.15 -10.16
CA SER A 69 -22.79 -6.00 -11.33
C SER A 69 -22.55 -5.20 -12.61
N ARG A 70 -23.28 -4.10 -12.82
CA ARG A 70 -23.10 -3.21 -13.97
C ARG A 70 -21.78 -2.47 -13.92
N LEU A 71 -21.41 -1.92 -12.75
CA LEU A 71 -20.11 -1.31 -12.55
C LEU A 71 -18.99 -2.31 -12.82
N ARG A 72 -19.12 -3.55 -12.32
CA ARG A 72 -18.19 -4.66 -12.59
C ARG A 72 -17.95 -4.87 -14.08
N ALA A 73 -19.03 -5.04 -14.84
CA ALA A 73 -18.94 -5.21 -16.29
C ALA A 73 -18.34 -3.98 -16.98
N ALA A 74 -18.71 -2.77 -16.53
CA ALA A 74 -18.18 -1.51 -17.06
C ALA A 74 -16.67 -1.39 -16.86
N TRP A 75 -16.16 -1.74 -15.69
CA TRP A 75 -14.73 -1.65 -15.39
C TRP A 75 -13.91 -2.66 -16.18
N ILE A 76 -14.37 -3.91 -16.31
CA ILE A 76 -13.72 -4.92 -17.15
C ILE A 76 -13.63 -4.41 -18.60
N ARG A 77 -14.70 -3.79 -19.11
CA ARG A 77 -14.69 -3.17 -20.45
C ARG A 77 -13.72 -2.00 -20.52
N ALA A 78 -13.75 -1.09 -19.56
CA ALA A 78 -12.86 0.07 -19.51
C ALA A 78 -11.38 -0.34 -19.47
N GLN A 79 -11.05 -1.40 -18.72
CA GLN A 79 -9.71 -2.01 -18.68
C GLN A 79 -9.27 -2.58 -20.03
N SER A 80 -10.21 -3.07 -20.85
CA SER A 80 -9.93 -3.61 -22.18
C SER A 80 -9.91 -2.56 -23.30
N MET A 81 -10.43 -1.35 -23.06
CA MET A 81 -10.52 -0.30 -24.09
C MET A 81 -9.15 0.20 -24.54
N ASP A 82 -8.10 -0.01 -23.74
CA ASP A 82 -6.70 0.26 -24.10
C ASP A 82 -6.13 -0.75 -25.12
N THR A 83 -6.80 -1.89 -25.34
CA THR A 83 -6.38 -2.90 -26.34
C THR A 83 -6.99 -2.70 -27.73
N TRP A 84 -7.89 -1.72 -27.91
CA TRP A 84 -8.49 -1.40 -29.20
C TRP A 84 -7.73 -0.26 -29.88
N SER A 85 -6.75 -0.61 -30.70
CA SER A 85 -6.33 0.26 -31.82
C SER A 85 -7.35 0.13 -32.95
N PRO A 86 -7.99 1.21 -33.43
CA PRO A 86 -8.83 1.13 -34.62
C PRO A 86 -7.91 0.99 -35.84
N ALA A 87 -7.80 -0.23 -36.34
CA ALA A 87 -7.24 -0.46 -37.66
C ALA A 87 -8.14 0.16 -38.75
N THR A 88 -7.48 0.81 -39.70
CA THR A 88 -7.93 1.22 -41.04
C THR A 88 -8.78 2.49 -41.20
N SER A 89 -8.10 3.60 -41.48
CA SER A 89 -8.24 4.27 -42.79
C SER A 89 -6.90 4.84 -43.28
N LYS A 90 -6.56 4.51 -44.53
CA LYS A 90 -5.43 5.02 -45.32
C LYS A 90 -5.56 6.55 -45.41
N THR A 91 -4.55 7.41 -45.29
CA THR A 91 -3.32 7.53 -46.10
C THR A 91 -2.51 8.68 -45.49
N ALA A 92 -1.22 8.49 -45.18
CA ALA A 92 -0.17 9.50 -45.34
C ALA A 92 1.18 8.87 -45.00
N LYS A 93 2.05 8.74 -46.01
CA LYS A 93 3.47 8.44 -45.84
C LYS A 93 4.13 9.60 -45.10
N LYS A 94 4.98 9.31 -44.10
CA LYS A 94 6.29 9.96 -43.92
C LYS A 94 7.16 9.19 -42.92
N GLU A 95 8.05 8.41 -43.53
CA GLU A 95 9.49 8.24 -43.26
C GLU A 95 10.02 8.29 -41.83
N ASP A 96 10.69 7.18 -41.51
CA ASP A 96 11.63 6.93 -40.43
C ASP A 96 12.66 8.06 -40.23
N GLN A 97 12.88 8.43 -38.97
CA GLN A 97 14.19 8.91 -38.52
C GLN A 97 14.57 8.21 -37.22
N VAL A 98 15.19 7.04 -37.38
CA VAL A 98 16.13 6.48 -36.41
C VAL A 98 17.42 7.29 -36.57
N ALA A 99 17.70 8.19 -35.62
CA ALA A 99 19.00 8.84 -35.54
C ALA A 99 19.97 7.90 -34.83
N GLU A 100 20.57 7.02 -35.62
CA GLU A 100 21.83 6.34 -35.36
C GLU A 100 22.94 7.39 -35.31
N LEU A 101 23.53 7.64 -34.13
CA LEU A 101 24.75 8.45 -34.00
C LEU A 101 25.96 7.52 -33.95
N LYS A 102 26.44 7.14 -35.13
CA LYS A 102 27.82 6.66 -35.34
C LYS A 102 28.75 7.84 -35.57
N GLY A 103 30.01 7.63 -35.19
CA GLY A 103 30.99 8.66 -34.88
C GLY A 103 31.38 9.59 -36.01
N GLU A 104 31.76 10.80 -35.61
CA GLU A 104 32.66 11.66 -36.36
C GLU A 104 33.79 12.14 -35.43
N HIS A 105 34.99 12.18 -36.01
CA HIS A 105 36.25 12.55 -35.38
C HIS A 105 36.21 13.93 -34.72
N PHE A 106 36.56 13.98 -33.43
CA PHE A 106 36.92 15.22 -32.75
C PHE A 106 38.44 15.34 -32.63
N ASN A 107 38.98 16.35 -33.31
CA ASN A 107 40.32 16.87 -33.11
C ASN A 107 40.51 17.29 -31.65
N GLY A 108 41.70 17.01 -31.11
CA GLY A 108 42.02 17.24 -29.71
C GLY A 108 42.00 18.73 -29.31
N ALA A 109 41.33 19.01 -28.19
CA ALA A 109 41.73 20.03 -27.22
C ALA A 109 40.94 19.86 -25.92
N HIS A 110 41.66 19.63 -24.83
CA HIS A 110 41.26 19.71 -23.41
C HIS A 110 40.02 18.92 -22.94
N MET A 111 40.26 17.67 -22.52
CA MET A 111 39.37 16.96 -21.59
C MET A 111 39.47 17.59 -20.19
N GLN A 112 38.43 18.31 -19.77
CA GLN A 112 38.07 18.37 -18.35
C GLN A 112 37.23 17.13 -18.04
N HIS A 113 37.75 16.21 -17.23
CA HIS A 113 37.03 15.03 -16.76
C HIS A 113 35.77 15.46 -15.98
N LYS A 114 34.61 15.42 -16.63
CA LYS A 114 33.31 15.48 -15.97
C LYS A 114 33.18 14.18 -15.17
N LYS A 115 33.22 14.26 -13.84
CA LYS A 115 33.07 13.12 -12.91
C LYS A 115 31.83 12.32 -13.32
N GLN A 116 32.02 11.09 -13.82
CA GLN A 116 30.93 10.24 -14.26
C GLN A 116 30.08 9.86 -13.05
N ALA A 117 28.77 10.16 -13.10
CA ALA A 117 27.87 9.84 -12.00
C ALA A 117 27.77 8.32 -11.84
N HIS A 118 27.96 7.82 -10.63
CA HIS A 118 27.71 6.42 -10.32
C HIS A 118 26.20 6.17 -10.45
N LEU A 119 25.81 5.21 -11.30
CA LEU A 119 24.41 4.84 -11.53
C LEU A 119 24.06 3.62 -10.68
N LEU A 120 22.78 3.48 -10.34
CA LEU A 120 22.29 2.37 -9.51
C LEU A 120 22.38 1.01 -10.22
N GLY A 121 22.25 0.98 -11.55
CA GLY A 121 22.34 -0.27 -12.32
C GLY A 121 21.31 -1.30 -11.84
N MET A 122 21.77 -2.40 -11.23
CA MET A 122 20.89 -3.48 -10.74
C MET A 122 20.27 -3.22 -9.36
N GLY A 123 20.49 -2.03 -8.81
CA GLY A 123 19.99 -1.62 -7.50
C GLY A 123 21.10 -1.31 -6.52
N TRP A 124 20.71 -0.78 -5.36
CA TRP A 124 21.62 -0.41 -4.30
C TRP A 124 21.09 -0.88 -2.95
N THR A 125 21.98 -1.36 -2.08
CA THR A 125 21.65 -1.80 -0.73
C THR A 125 22.38 -0.94 0.29
N SER A 126 21.66 -0.50 1.31
CA SER A 126 22.23 0.26 2.42
C SER A 126 23.20 -0.58 3.26
N PRO A 127 24.07 0.09 4.03
CA PRO A 127 24.66 -0.52 5.24
C PRO A 127 23.57 -1.06 6.18
N ALA A 128 23.97 -1.90 7.14
CA ALA A 128 23.06 -2.37 8.19
C ALA A 128 22.57 -1.18 9.03
N ILE A 129 21.27 -1.18 9.35
CA ILE A 129 20.59 -0.13 10.11
C ILE A 129 20.36 -0.68 11.52
N ALA A 130 21.09 -0.16 12.51
CA ALA A 130 21.01 -0.62 13.90
C ALA A 130 20.17 0.28 14.81
N VAL A 131 19.71 1.43 14.30
CA VAL A 131 19.05 2.49 15.08
C VAL A 131 17.52 2.38 15.08
N ALA A 132 16.97 1.35 14.46
CA ALA A 132 15.54 1.14 14.27
C ALA A 132 15.24 -0.36 14.21
N ASN A 133 13.99 -0.73 14.49
CA ASN A 133 13.44 -2.04 14.18
C ASN A 133 12.67 -1.99 12.85
N PHE A 134 12.17 -3.15 12.41
CA PHE A 134 11.42 -3.25 11.15
C PHE A 134 10.20 -2.31 11.12
N ASP A 135 9.34 -2.38 12.14
CA ASP A 135 8.08 -1.62 12.21
C ASP A 135 8.30 -0.11 12.12
N THR A 136 9.20 0.44 12.94
CA THR A 136 9.48 1.89 12.95
C THR A 136 10.06 2.39 11.63
N LEU A 137 10.89 1.57 10.98
CA LEU A 137 11.44 1.88 9.67
C LEU A 137 10.37 1.77 8.57
N TRP A 138 9.51 0.76 8.65
CA TRP A 138 8.37 0.59 7.76
C TRP A 138 7.38 1.74 7.86
N GLU A 139 6.99 2.14 9.08
CA GLU A 139 6.17 3.32 9.31
C GLU A 139 6.79 4.58 8.71
N THR A 140 8.11 4.73 8.82
CA THR A 140 8.82 5.87 8.20
C THR A 140 8.78 5.79 6.68
N MET A 141 8.89 4.60 6.07
CA MET A 141 8.73 4.42 4.63
C MET A 141 7.31 4.79 4.16
N VAL A 142 6.29 4.39 4.92
CA VAL A 142 4.88 4.72 4.71
C VAL A 142 4.64 6.23 4.86
N TYR A 143 5.27 6.85 5.86
CA TYR A 143 5.25 8.30 6.08
C TYR A 143 5.90 9.05 4.91
N LYS A 144 7.08 8.59 4.45
CA LYS A 144 7.79 9.14 3.29
C LYS A 144 7.00 9.00 2.00
N ALA A 145 6.21 7.93 1.83
CA ALA A 145 5.34 7.78 0.68
C ALA A 145 4.32 8.93 0.60
N ARG A 146 3.76 9.33 1.76
CA ARG A 146 2.77 10.42 1.89
C ARG A 146 3.35 11.83 2.02
N ASN A 147 4.62 11.96 2.40
CA ASN A 147 5.30 13.23 2.64
C ASN A 147 6.64 13.29 1.87
N PRO A 148 6.67 13.05 0.54
CA PRO A 148 7.91 12.95 -0.24
C PRO A 148 8.80 14.19 -0.13
N GLU A 149 8.22 15.39 0.01
CA GLU A 149 8.92 16.68 0.12
C GLU A 149 9.81 16.79 1.36
N LYS A 150 9.62 15.93 2.36
CA LYS A 150 10.50 15.84 3.54
C LYS A 150 11.77 15.03 3.29
N PHE A 151 11.78 14.23 2.23
CA PHE A 151 12.85 13.27 1.93
C PHE A 151 13.47 13.46 0.53
N MET A 152 12.80 14.24 -0.31
CA MET A 152 13.13 14.43 -1.73
C MET A 152 12.95 15.90 -2.10
N ASP A 153 13.76 16.37 -3.05
CA ASP A 153 13.65 17.72 -3.61
C ASP A 153 12.52 17.80 -4.65
N VAL A 154 11.29 17.95 -4.16
CA VAL A 154 10.05 17.98 -4.95
C VAL A 154 9.12 19.11 -4.52
N SER A 155 8.21 19.51 -5.40
CA SER A 155 7.13 20.49 -5.16
C SER A 155 5.78 19.95 -5.64
N ASP A 156 4.70 20.71 -5.41
CA ASP A 156 3.35 20.45 -5.93
C ASP A 156 2.85 19.03 -5.63
N VAL A 157 3.11 18.59 -4.40
CA VAL A 157 2.79 17.25 -3.92
C VAL A 157 1.29 17.15 -3.68
N VAL A 158 0.69 16.15 -4.32
CA VAL A 158 -0.69 15.72 -4.10
C VAL A 158 -0.65 14.24 -3.77
N VAL A 159 -1.24 13.87 -2.65
CA VAL A 159 -1.33 12.48 -2.18
C VAL A 159 -2.78 12.18 -1.89
N VAL A 160 -3.26 11.05 -2.41
CA VAL A 160 -4.62 10.56 -2.21
C VAL A 160 -4.53 9.07 -1.93
N ASP A 161 -5.05 8.64 -0.78
CA ASP A 161 -5.23 7.22 -0.51
C ASP A 161 -6.32 6.67 -1.46
N ARG A 162 -5.99 5.63 -2.21
CA ARG A 162 -6.91 4.90 -3.09
C ARG A 162 -7.03 3.45 -2.61
N PRO A 163 -8.08 2.73 -2.97
CA PRO A 163 -8.25 1.36 -2.49
C PRO A 163 -7.18 0.43 -3.08
N GLY A 164 -6.29 -0.01 -2.20
CA GLY A 164 -5.16 -0.89 -2.50
C GLY A 164 -3.84 -0.18 -2.86
N TYR A 165 -3.80 1.16 -2.95
CA TYR A 165 -2.56 1.90 -3.24
C TYR A 165 -2.64 3.38 -2.84
N ILE A 166 -1.47 4.01 -2.66
CA ILE A 166 -1.39 5.47 -2.48
C ILE A 166 -1.17 6.08 -3.86
N ALA A 167 -2.09 6.92 -4.33
CA ALA A 167 -1.88 7.73 -5.52
C ALA A 167 -1.08 8.96 -5.14
N ARG A 168 0.06 9.16 -5.79
CA ARG A 168 0.93 10.30 -5.54
C ARG A 168 1.28 11.00 -6.82
N ALA A 169 1.24 12.31 -6.76
CA ALA A 169 1.62 13.16 -7.85
C ALA A 169 2.57 14.24 -7.28
N MET A 170 3.79 14.39 -7.81
CA MET A 170 4.73 15.46 -7.45
C MET A 170 5.47 16.07 -8.65
N THR A 171 6.01 17.27 -8.51
CA THR A 171 6.96 17.89 -9.45
C THR A 171 8.38 17.66 -8.97
N ILE A 172 9.25 17.06 -9.78
CA ILE A 172 10.67 16.90 -9.46
C ILE A 172 11.38 18.23 -9.75
N ASN A 173 11.91 18.90 -8.71
CA ASN A 173 12.45 20.25 -8.83
C ASN A 173 13.62 20.37 -9.81
N ALA A 174 14.49 19.36 -9.84
CA ALA A 174 15.65 19.32 -10.73
C ALA A 174 15.28 19.24 -12.22
N THR A 175 14.20 18.53 -12.57
CA THR A 175 13.81 18.29 -13.97
C THR A 175 12.57 19.06 -14.40
N LYS A 176 11.86 19.69 -13.46
CA LYS A 176 10.55 20.31 -13.63
C LYS A 176 9.49 19.38 -14.25
N LYS A 177 9.72 18.07 -14.14
CA LYS A 177 8.78 17.06 -14.65
C LYS A 177 7.77 16.74 -13.58
N ARG A 178 6.50 16.74 -13.97
CA ARG A 178 5.40 16.21 -13.16
C ARG A 178 5.42 14.69 -13.28
N VAL A 179 5.45 14.01 -12.14
CA VAL A 179 5.42 12.55 -12.06
C VAL A 179 4.18 12.14 -11.27
N GLU A 180 3.43 11.20 -11.82
CA GLU A 180 2.31 10.51 -11.17
C GLU A 180 2.76 9.06 -10.91
N GLU A 181 2.48 8.56 -9.71
CA GLU A 181 2.87 7.22 -9.27
C GLU A 181 1.76 6.59 -8.44
N HIS A 182 1.57 5.29 -8.59
CA HIS A 182 0.82 4.45 -7.67
C HIS A 182 1.80 3.71 -6.76
N ILE A 183 1.56 3.75 -5.46
CA ILE A 183 2.46 3.20 -4.46
C ILE A 183 1.75 2.07 -3.72
N TYR A 184 2.32 0.87 -3.82
CA TYR A 184 1.84 -0.33 -3.14
C TYR A 184 2.73 -0.62 -1.94
N ALA A 185 2.16 -0.57 -0.75
CA ALA A 185 2.85 -0.86 0.49
C ALA A 185 2.47 -2.28 0.95
N SER A 186 3.43 -3.21 0.89
CA SER A 186 3.26 -4.58 1.38
C SER A 186 4.24 -4.85 2.52
N GLU A 187 3.80 -4.59 3.75
CA GLU A 187 4.60 -4.78 4.96
C GLU A 187 5.06 -6.23 5.08
N ARG A 188 4.15 -7.17 4.79
CA ARG A 188 4.42 -8.62 4.81
C ARG A 188 5.57 -9.03 3.89
N LYS A 189 5.74 -8.33 2.76
CA LYS A 189 6.84 -8.58 1.83
C LYS A 189 8.05 -7.69 2.10
N GLY A 190 7.94 -6.74 3.03
CA GLY A 190 8.88 -5.64 3.19
C GLY A 190 8.99 -4.74 1.94
N GLU A 191 8.02 -4.79 1.03
CA GLU A 191 8.12 -4.11 -0.28
C GLU A 191 7.25 -2.86 -0.34
N MET A 192 7.88 -1.70 -0.55
CA MET A 192 7.23 -0.48 -1.02
C MET A 192 7.51 -0.32 -2.51
N VAL A 193 6.49 -0.54 -3.33
CA VAL A 193 6.58 -0.56 -4.79
C VAL A 193 5.99 0.71 -5.37
N TYR A 194 6.76 1.41 -6.21
CA TYR A 194 6.35 2.63 -6.90
C TYR A 194 6.23 2.34 -8.39
N ARG A 195 5.01 2.44 -8.93
CA ARG A 195 4.74 2.34 -10.36
C ARG A 195 4.45 3.71 -10.92
N ILE A 196 5.15 4.08 -11.99
CA ILE A 196 4.89 5.36 -12.67
C ILE A 196 3.58 5.23 -13.43
N VAL A 197 2.78 6.28 -13.43
CA VAL A 197 1.57 6.38 -14.25
C VAL A 197 1.92 7.21 -15.49
N ASP A 198 1.68 6.66 -16.67
CA ASP A 198 1.85 7.41 -17.91
C ASP A 198 0.82 8.54 -17.97
N SER A 199 1.28 9.77 -18.20
CA SER A 199 0.41 10.94 -18.15
C SER A 199 -0.70 10.95 -19.21
N LYS A 200 -0.50 10.23 -20.33
CA LYS A 200 -1.42 10.21 -21.48
C LYS A 200 -2.40 9.06 -21.36
N THR A 201 -1.91 7.84 -21.10
CA THR A 201 -2.76 6.65 -21.01
C THR A 201 -3.36 6.49 -19.62
N LYS A 202 -2.79 7.14 -18.60
CA LYS A 202 -3.16 6.97 -17.18
C LYS A 202 -3.02 5.52 -16.68
N HIS A 203 -2.31 4.68 -17.42
CA HIS A 203 -1.95 3.34 -17.01
C HIS A 203 -0.59 3.33 -16.32
N GLU A 204 -0.41 2.35 -15.44
CA GLU A 204 0.89 2.07 -14.85
C GLU A 204 1.88 1.61 -15.91
N THR A 205 3.13 2.04 -15.79
CA THR A 205 4.21 1.54 -16.62
C THR A 205 4.56 0.10 -16.26
N GLU A 206 5.11 -0.63 -17.23
CA GLU A 206 5.55 -2.02 -17.06
C GLU A 206 6.82 -2.19 -16.22
N ASP A 207 7.50 -1.10 -15.86
CA ASP A 207 8.57 -1.12 -14.87
C ASP A 207 8.13 -0.51 -13.54
N GLU A 208 8.63 -1.08 -12.45
CA GLU A 208 8.37 -0.64 -11.08
C GLU A 208 9.67 -0.45 -10.28
N ARG A 209 9.68 0.55 -9.40
CA ARG A 209 10.77 0.78 -8.44
C ARG A 209 10.40 0.14 -7.11
N VAL A 210 11.29 -0.65 -6.53
CA VAL A 210 11.02 -1.43 -5.32
C VAL A 210 12.00 -1.04 -4.24
N MET A 211 11.48 -0.44 -3.16
CA MET A 211 12.22 -0.27 -1.92
C MET A 211 11.87 -1.44 -0.99
N LEU A 212 12.81 -2.35 -0.84
CA LEU A 212 12.70 -3.57 -0.06
C LEU A 212 13.39 -3.39 1.30
N LEU A 213 12.65 -3.64 2.37
CA LEU A 213 13.15 -3.74 3.73
C LEU A 213 13.52 -5.20 4.02
N LYS A 214 14.81 -5.45 4.25
CA LYS A 214 15.36 -6.76 4.56
C LYS A 214 15.67 -6.86 6.04
N GLU A 215 15.40 -8.00 6.65
CA GLU A 215 15.81 -8.35 8.01
C GLU A 215 17.14 -9.13 7.98
N ASP A 216 17.80 -9.24 9.14
CA ASP A 216 18.99 -10.06 9.37
C ASP A 216 20.19 -9.85 8.42
N PRO A 217 20.85 -8.67 8.47
CA PRO A 217 20.54 -7.50 9.31
C PRO A 217 19.61 -6.52 8.60
N LEU A 218 18.96 -5.65 9.38
CA LEU A 218 18.02 -4.65 8.87
C LEU A 218 18.68 -3.75 7.79
N ARG A 219 18.15 -3.76 6.56
CA ARG A 219 18.68 -3.00 5.41
C ARG A 219 17.56 -2.52 4.49
N LEU A 220 17.80 -1.39 3.81
CA LEU A 220 16.99 -0.96 2.68
C LEU A 220 17.71 -1.27 1.37
N GLU A 221 17.04 -1.97 0.48
CA GLU A 221 17.46 -2.18 -0.90
C GLU A 221 16.53 -1.41 -1.84
N PHE A 222 17.07 -0.68 -2.80
CA PHE A 222 16.27 0.06 -3.79
C PHE A 222 16.70 -0.31 -5.21
N PHE A 223 15.77 -0.84 -5.99
CA PHE A 223 16.04 -1.36 -7.32
C PHE A 223 14.83 -1.18 -8.25
N HIS A 224 15.02 -1.50 -9.52
CA HIS A 224 14.01 -1.41 -10.58
C HIS A 224 13.78 -2.81 -11.16
N ARG A 225 12.52 -3.19 -11.42
CA ARG A 225 12.16 -4.48 -12.04
C ARG A 225 10.98 -4.35 -12.97
N HIS A 226 10.83 -5.29 -13.89
CA HIS A 226 9.67 -5.38 -14.76
C HIS A 226 8.49 -6.06 -14.03
N VAL A 227 7.28 -5.50 -14.17
CA VAL A 227 6.06 -5.93 -13.46
C VAL A 227 5.69 -7.37 -13.82
N SER A 228 5.73 -7.72 -15.11
CA SER A 228 5.23 -9.02 -15.59
C SER A 228 6.05 -10.24 -15.16
N ASN A 229 7.36 -10.08 -14.93
CA ASN A 229 8.27 -11.20 -14.67
C ASN A 229 9.12 -11.05 -13.40
N GLY A 230 9.10 -9.88 -12.76
CA GLY A 230 9.85 -9.58 -11.54
C GLY A 230 11.36 -9.47 -11.73
N TYR A 231 11.89 -9.59 -12.95
CA TYR A 231 13.32 -9.48 -13.21
C TYR A 231 13.80 -8.04 -13.10
N ARG A 232 14.99 -7.87 -12.52
CA ARG A 232 15.60 -6.56 -12.38
C ARG A 232 15.94 -5.96 -13.74
N SER A 233 15.61 -4.69 -13.88
CA SER A 233 15.93 -3.88 -15.05
C SER A 233 17.05 -2.89 -14.67
N PHE A 234 17.96 -2.62 -15.60
CA PHE A 234 19.03 -1.66 -15.35
C PHE A 234 18.44 -0.26 -15.12
N TRP A 235 18.76 0.35 -13.97
CA TRP A 235 18.24 1.64 -13.58
C TRP A 235 19.29 2.75 -13.71
N HIS A 236 19.00 3.71 -14.59
CA HIS A 236 19.86 4.86 -14.88
C HIS A 236 19.76 6.01 -13.85
N ALA A 237 19.17 5.77 -12.66
CA ALA A 237 19.15 6.80 -11.63
C ALA A 237 20.54 6.93 -10.96
N PRO A 238 20.97 8.16 -10.62
CA PRO A 238 22.22 8.37 -9.91
C PRO A 238 22.14 7.78 -8.49
N VAL A 239 23.25 7.20 -8.01
CA VAL A 239 23.33 6.60 -6.68
C VAL A 239 23.18 7.64 -5.57
N GLU A 240 23.75 8.84 -5.74
CA GLU A 240 23.85 9.81 -4.66
C GLU A 240 22.49 10.35 -4.15
N PRO A 241 21.52 10.73 -5.00
CA PRO A 241 20.16 11.06 -4.56
C PRO A 241 19.47 9.91 -3.83
N VAL A 242 19.64 8.67 -4.27
CA VAL A 242 19.06 7.49 -3.61
C VAL A 242 19.69 7.25 -2.24
N ARG A 243 21.02 7.32 -2.16
CA ARG A 243 21.78 7.21 -0.91
C ARG A 243 21.31 8.25 0.10
N ARG A 244 21.18 9.50 -0.33
CA ARG A 244 20.71 10.60 0.54
C ARG A 244 19.28 10.38 1.02
N MET A 245 18.36 10.02 0.13
CA MET A 245 16.98 9.70 0.50
C MET A 245 16.92 8.59 1.55
N ILE A 246 17.71 7.51 1.40
CA ILE A 246 17.73 6.42 2.38
C ILE A 246 18.35 6.88 3.71
N GLN A 247 19.39 7.73 3.69
CA GLN A 247 19.96 8.32 4.90
C GLN A 247 18.94 9.20 5.65
N GLU A 248 18.16 10.00 4.93
CA GLU A 248 17.08 10.83 5.53
C GLU A 248 15.96 9.96 6.13
N ILE A 249 15.59 8.85 5.47
CA ILE A 249 14.65 7.87 6.05
C ILE A 249 15.20 7.36 7.38
N VAL A 250 16.44 6.86 7.41
CA VAL A 250 17.07 6.33 8.64
C VAL A 250 17.18 7.39 9.74
N ALA A 251 17.57 8.62 9.39
CA ALA A 251 17.67 9.73 10.34
C ALA A 251 16.30 10.11 10.93
N HIS A 252 15.27 10.17 10.08
CA HIS A 252 13.90 10.44 10.51
C HIS A 252 13.38 9.32 11.42
N THR A 253 13.63 8.06 11.10
CA THR A 253 13.27 6.92 11.95
C THR A 253 13.97 7.01 13.31
N ALA A 254 15.28 7.28 13.34
CA ALA A 254 16.03 7.41 14.59
C ALA A 254 15.50 8.56 15.47
N ALA A 255 15.11 9.68 14.87
CA ALA A 255 14.49 10.81 15.58
C ALA A 255 13.07 10.50 16.08
N ALA A 256 12.37 9.58 15.42
CA ALA A 256 11.02 9.12 15.78
C ALA A 256 11.03 7.95 16.77
N ALA A 257 12.12 7.19 16.89
CA ALA A 257 12.24 6.00 17.75
C ALA A 257 12.05 6.29 19.26
N GLY A 258 12.12 7.56 19.69
CA GLY A 258 11.74 7.99 21.04
C GLY A 258 10.29 8.46 21.20
N LYS A 259 9.49 8.44 20.13
CA LYS A 259 8.10 8.94 20.06
C LYS A 259 7.09 7.90 19.57
N SER A 260 7.52 6.89 18.81
CA SER A 260 6.69 5.84 18.21
C SER A 260 6.67 4.56 19.05
N GLN A 261 6.55 4.68 20.37
CA GLN A 261 6.50 3.52 21.26
C GLN A 261 5.14 2.78 21.20
N ASP A 262 4.18 3.33 20.46
CA ASP A 262 2.76 2.97 20.56
C ASP A 262 2.18 2.20 19.35
N THR A 263 2.96 1.96 18.28
CA THR A 263 2.47 1.14 17.15
C THR A 263 3.24 -0.17 17.05
N ILE A 264 2.50 -1.28 17.05
CA ILE A 264 2.97 -2.60 16.67
C ILE A 264 2.47 -2.84 15.24
N GLY A 265 3.38 -3.11 14.30
CA GLY A 265 3.08 -3.38 12.89
C GLY A 265 2.50 -4.78 12.69
N LEU A 266 3.20 -5.65 11.96
CA LEU A 266 2.82 -7.06 11.80
C LEU A 266 2.95 -7.91 13.07
N GLY A 267 3.51 -7.35 14.13
CA GLY A 267 3.72 -8.01 15.41
C GLY A 267 5.10 -7.72 15.96
N PHE A 268 5.34 -8.09 17.21
CA PHE A 268 6.67 -8.06 17.80
C PHE A 268 6.90 -9.38 18.55
N LEU A 269 8.16 -9.79 18.64
CA LEU A 269 8.59 -10.88 19.49
C LEU A 269 9.11 -10.27 20.79
N SER A 270 8.71 -10.83 21.94
CA SER A 270 9.33 -10.45 23.21
C SER A 270 10.80 -10.91 23.25
N GLU A 271 11.57 -10.36 24.17
CA GLU A 271 12.82 -11.03 24.56
C GLU A 271 12.54 -12.45 25.07
N GLU A 272 13.58 -13.29 25.10
CA GLU A 272 13.51 -14.63 25.67
C GLU A 272 13.07 -14.57 27.14
N ILE A 273 11.91 -15.18 27.44
CA ILE A 273 11.38 -15.24 28.81
C ILE A 273 12.08 -16.37 29.57
N LYS A 274 12.76 -16.02 30.65
CA LYS A 274 13.51 -16.95 31.52
C LYS A 274 12.80 -17.13 32.85
N ASP A 275 13.16 -18.21 33.55
CA ASP A 275 12.77 -18.47 34.94
C ASP A 275 11.26 -18.65 35.20
N VAL A 276 10.46 -18.84 34.14
CA VAL A 276 9.02 -19.13 34.23
C VAL A 276 8.72 -20.40 33.43
N SER A 277 7.90 -21.29 33.99
CA SER A 277 7.48 -22.48 33.24
C SER A 277 6.47 -22.11 32.15
N HIS A 278 6.49 -22.87 31.06
CA HIS A 278 5.51 -22.72 29.97
C HIS A 278 4.07 -22.67 30.50
N ASP A 279 3.69 -23.61 31.37
CA ASP A 279 2.34 -23.69 31.92
C ASP A 279 1.98 -22.49 32.81
N ALA A 280 2.94 -21.95 33.55
CA ALA A 280 2.69 -20.76 34.37
C ALA A 280 2.43 -19.54 33.50
N LEU A 281 3.21 -19.38 32.43
CA LEU A 281 3.03 -18.30 31.47
C LEU A 281 1.73 -18.45 30.68
N TRP A 282 1.43 -19.67 30.19
CA TRP A 282 0.18 -19.97 29.48
C TRP A 282 -1.05 -19.67 30.35
N ARG A 283 -1.04 -20.10 31.62
CA ARG A 283 -2.12 -19.76 32.57
C ARG A 283 -2.30 -18.26 32.72
N SER A 284 -1.22 -17.49 32.82
CA SER A 284 -1.28 -16.03 32.90
C SER A 284 -1.81 -15.39 31.61
N MET A 285 -1.43 -15.94 30.44
CA MET A 285 -1.98 -15.50 29.15
C MET A 285 -3.49 -15.75 29.06
N VAL A 286 -3.97 -16.94 29.44
CA VAL A 286 -5.42 -17.25 29.44
C VAL A 286 -6.18 -16.38 30.46
N GLU A 287 -5.56 -16.08 31.61
CA GLU A 287 -6.11 -15.15 32.61
C GLU A 287 -6.31 -13.74 32.03
N SER A 288 -5.43 -13.28 31.14
CA SER A 288 -5.55 -11.95 30.49
C SER A 288 -6.80 -11.75 29.64
N ILE A 289 -7.44 -12.85 29.21
CA ILE A 289 -8.73 -12.79 28.52
C ILE A 289 -9.81 -12.32 29.51
N ARG A 290 -9.82 -12.89 30.72
CA ARG A 290 -10.87 -12.70 31.73
C ARG A 290 -10.60 -11.52 32.66
N GLU A 291 -9.33 -11.21 32.91
CA GLU A 291 -8.91 -10.14 33.80
C GLU A 291 -7.94 -9.14 33.11
N PRO A 292 -8.29 -8.58 31.93
CA PRO A 292 -7.38 -7.73 31.16
C PRO A 292 -6.86 -6.52 31.95
N GLY A 293 -7.65 -5.99 32.89
CA GLY A 293 -7.27 -4.84 33.73
C GLY A 293 -6.05 -5.08 34.63
N ARG A 294 -5.63 -6.34 34.84
CA ARG A 294 -4.37 -6.67 35.52
C ARG A 294 -3.15 -6.53 34.62
N PHE A 295 -3.33 -6.55 33.31
CA PHE A 295 -2.26 -6.61 32.31
C PHE A 295 -2.10 -5.31 31.55
N PHE A 296 -3.19 -4.56 31.32
CA PHE A 296 -3.14 -3.26 30.67
C PHE A 296 -4.28 -2.34 31.13
N PRO A 297 -4.14 -1.00 30.98
CA PRO A 297 -5.19 -0.06 31.33
C PRO A 297 -6.44 -0.25 30.45
N CYS A 298 -7.55 -0.65 31.07
CA CYS A 298 -8.86 -0.72 30.42
C CYS A 298 -9.99 -0.44 31.41
N SER A 299 -11.15 -0.04 30.91
CA SER A 299 -12.39 0.16 31.66
C SER A 299 -13.56 -0.59 31.02
N ASP A 300 -14.75 -0.52 31.65
CA ASP A 300 -16.01 -1.02 31.10
C ASP A 300 -15.96 -2.51 30.70
N LEU A 301 -15.25 -3.29 31.51
CA LEU A 301 -15.05 -4.72 31.26
C LEU A 301 -16.36 -5.49 31.46
N SER A 302 -16.75 -6.25 30.45
CA SER A 302 -17.80 -7.27 30.51
C SER A 302 -17.30 -8.56 29.88
N ILE A 303 -17.50 -9.68 30.57
CA ILE A 303 -17.08 -11.01 30.13
C ILE A 303 -18.31 -11.91 30.08
N LYS A 304 -18.45 -12.64 28.98
CA LYS A 304 -19.50 -13.63 28.79
C LYS A 304 -18.89 -14.90 28.23
N GLU A 305 -19.04 -15.98 28.99
CA GLU A 305 -18.65 -17.32 28.56
C GLU A 305 -19.63 -17.81 27.48
N CYS A 306 -19.09 -18.12 26.30
CA CYS A 306 -19.83 -18.65 25.17
C CYS A 306 -19.35 -20.07 24.84
N LYS A 307 -20.11 -20.80 24.03
CA LYS A 307 -19.69 -22.14 23.62
C LYS A 307 -18.50 -22.02 22.65
N GLY A 308 -17.30 -22.32 23.14
CA GLY A 308 -16.07 -22.37 22.35
C GLY A 308 -15.28 -21.07 22.27
N PHE A 309 -15.71 -20.00 22.96
CA PHE A 309 -14.99 -18.74 23.05
C PHE A 309 -15.45 -17.92 24.26
N VAL A 310 -14.67 -16.91 24.62
CA VAL A 310 -15.07 -15.88 25.59
C VAL A 310 -15.42 -14.61 24.82
N GLU A 311 -16.64 -14.11 24.97
CA GLU A 311 -17.00 -12.77 24.49
C GLU A 311 -16.56 -11.75 25.53
N ARG A 312 -15.72 -10.81 25.10
CA ARG A 312 -15.15 -9.76 25.94
C ARG A 312 -15.51 -8.39 25.38
N THR A 313 -16.08 -7.54 26.22
CA THR A 313 -16.23 -6.11 25.95
C THR A 313 -15.31 -5.34 26.88
N LEU A 314 -14.54 -4.40 26.34
CA LEU A 314 -13.72 -3.49 27.15
C LEU A 314 -13.50 -2.16 26.41
N THR A 315 -13.25 -1.11 27.17
CA THR A 315 -12.76 0.18 26.67
C THR A 315 -11.27 0.30 26.93
N ALA A 316 -10.48 0.49 25.88
CA ALA A 316 -9.05 0.80 25.96
C ALA A 316 -8.73 1.93 24.98
N ASN A 317 -7.84 2.84 25.36
CA ASN A 317 -7.43 3.99 24.54
C ASN A 317 -8.63 4.80 24.00
N GLY A 318 -9.68 4.97 24.81
CA GLY A 318 -10.90 5.71 24.46
C GLY A 318 -11.82 4.99 23.47
N LYS A 319 -11.58 3.72 23.14
CA LYS A 319 -12.40 2.92 22.23
C LYS A 319 -12.94 1.68 22.93
N THR A 320 -14.26 1.52 22.92
CA THR A 320 -14.92 0.28 23.34
C THR A 320 -14.88 -0.74 22.20
N ASN A 321 -14.43 -1.94 22.50
CA ASN A 321 -14.38 -3.06 21.55
C ASN A 321 -15.11 -4.26 22.15
N VAL A 322 -15.82 -4.98 21.29
CA VAL A 322 -16.34 -6.33 21.57
C VAL A 322 -15.47 -7.32 20.80
N GLU A 323 -15.02 -8.37 21.45
CA GLU A 323 -14.09 -9.36 20.90
C GLU A 323 -14.54 -10.78 21.26
N HIS A 324 -14.47 -11.70 20.31
CA HIS A 324 -14.49 -13.14 20.58
C HIS A 324 -13.05 -13.62 20.77
N CYS A 325 -12.77 -14.18 21.95
CA CYS A 325 -11.46 -14.63 22.37
C CYS A 325 -11.41 -16.16 22.38
N PHE A 326 -10.42 -16.73 21.70
CA PHE A 326 -10.21 -18.17 21.59
C PHE A 326 -8.83 -18.50 22.14
N ASP A 327 -8.75 -19.35 23.14
CA ASP A 327 -7.49 -19.93 23.59
C ASP A 327 -7.32 -21.35 23.04
N SER A 328 -6.12 -21.65 22.53
CA SER A 328 -5.74 -22.97 22.03
C SER A 328 -4.39 -23.34 22.62
N GLU A 329 -4.41 -24.21 23.62
CA GLU A 329 -3.19 -24.71 24.26
C GLU A 329 -2.36 -25.56 23.30
N GLU A 330 -3.01 -26.26 22.37
CA GLU A 330 -2.36 -27.08 21.34
C GLU A 330 -1.48 -26.23 20.41
N THR A 331 -1.99 -25.09 19.94
CA THR A 331 -1.23 -24.16 19.09
C THR A 331 -0.45 -23.11 19.88
N CYS A 332 -0.63 -23.09 21.20
CA CYS A 332 -0.09 -22.09 22.12
C CYS A 332 -0.45 -20.66 21.70
N GLU A 333 -1.70 -20.45 21.28
CA GLU A 333 -2.19 -19.17 20.74
C GLU A 333 -3.48 -18.71 21.43
N ILE A 334 -3.56 -17.41 21.69
CA ILE A 334 -4.80 -16.72 22.00
C ILE A 334 -5.15 -15.81 20.82
N VAL A 335 -6.32 -16.03 20.25
CA VAL A 335 -6.84 -15.30 19.11
C VAL A 335 -7.97 -14.38 19.56
N TYR A 336 -7.90 -13.11 19.17
CA TYR A 336 -8.92 -12.09 19.43
C TYR A 336 -9.52 -11.62 18.10
N ARG A 337 -10.81 -11.88 17.91
CA ARG A 337 -11.57 -11.42 16.74
C ARG A 337 -12.51 -10.31 17.14
N LYS A 338 -12.34 -9.13 16.55
CA LYS A 338 -13.22 -8.00 16.81
C LYS A 338 -14.60 -8.27 16.24
N VAL A 339 -15.65 -7.94 16.99
CA VAL A 339 -17.03 -8.04 16.53
C VAL A 339 -17.48 -6.66 16.04
N VAL A 340 -17.98 -6.60 14.81
CA VAL A 340 -18.53 -5.39 14.18
C VAL A 340 -19.91 -5.74 13.63
N ASN A 341 -20.94 -5.01 14.07
CA ASN A 341 -22.34 -5.24 13.67
C ASN A 341 -22.84 -6.69 13.91
N GLY A 342 -22.30 -7.36 14.93
CA GLY A 342 -22.66 -8.73 15.29
C GLY A 342 -21.89 -9.83 14.55
N GLU A 343 -20.96 -9.48 13.66
CA GLU A 343 -20.10 -10.43 12.94
C GLU A 343 -18.62 -10.26 13.30
N GLU A 344 -17.86 -11.35 13.24
CA GLU A 344 -16.41 -11.32 13.43
C GLU A 344 -15.73 -10.62 12.24
N ALA A 345 -14.80 -9.72 12.52
CA ALA A 345 -13.93 -9.11 11.52
C ALA A 345 -12.98 -10.16 10.92
N GLU A 346 -12.61 -9.96 9.65
CA GLU A 346 -11.68 -10.84 8.92
C GLU A 346 -10.27 -10.87 9.53
N ASN A 347 -9.82 -9.74 10.08
CA ASN A 347 -8.51 -9.65 10.72
C ASN A 347 -8.59 -10.05 12.20
N GLU A 348 -7.72 -10.97 12.59
CA GLU A 348 -7.55 -11.42 13.96
C GLU A 348 -6.24 -10.92 14.58
N LYS A 349 -6.25 -10.66 15.90
CA LYS A 349 -5.04 -10.41 16.68
C LYS A 349 -4.64 -11.69 17.39
N VAL A 350 -3.36 -12.06 17.33
CA VAL A 350 -2.86 -13.30 17.93
C VAL A 350 -1.75 -12.99 18.92
N VAL A 351 -1.82 -13.61 20.10
CA VAL A 351 -0.70 -13.68 21.05
C VAL A 351 -0.28 -15.15 21.13
N ALA A 352 0.96 -15.45 20.76
CA ALA A 352 1.47 -16.82 20.72
C ALA A 352 2.62 -17.02 21.69
N LEU A 353 2.59 -18.12 22.44
CA LEU A 353 3.72 -18.58 23.25
C LEU A 353 4.56 -19.56 22.44
N ARG A 354 5.80 -19.17 22.10
CA ARG A 354 6.71 -19.98 21.28
C ARG A 354 7.87 -20.49 22.12
N LYS A 355 8.21 -21.78 21.96
CA LYS A 355 9.40 -22.39 22.58
C LYS A 355 10.66 -22.23 21.74
N ASN A 356 10.53 -21.96 20.45
CA ASN A 356 11.62 -21.70 19.52
C ASN A 356 11.16 -20.61 18.52
N PRO A 357 11.90 -19.51 18.32
CA PRO A 357 11.56 -18.44 17.40
C PRO A 357 11.57 -18.87 15.92
#